data_AF-A0A5M8PHU2-F1
#
_entry.id   AF-A0A5M8PHU2-F1
#
_cell.length_a   1.000
_cell.length_b   1.000
_cell.length_c   1.000
_cell.angle_alpha   90.00
_cell.angle_beta   90.00
_cell.angle_gamma   90.00
#
_symmetry.space_group_name_H-M   'P 1'
#
loop_
_entity.id
_entity.type
_entity.pdbx_description
1 polymer ?
#
loop_
_entity_poly.entity_id
_entity_poly.type
_entity_poly.pdbx_seq_one_letter_code
_entity_poly.pdbx_strand_id
1 'polypeptide(L)'
;MSATTDTKSDSLEERATPAEPKVGEQESTATEASKPSTITEMASSAASTATAAAAGVKDNVFSMFGGGAKKEKKEDPADDPEEASGSSKAKKDAEADDDDAVESPDVHFEPVVHLTEKVDTKTNEELEEQTFKMRAKLFKFDRESREWKERGTGDVRLLKHKDNGKTRLVMRRDKTLKVCANHYVVPDMELSPNVGSDRSWVWNAAADVSEGEPEPQTLAIRFANSENANAFKQAFLKAQQENEALSKQD
;
A
#
# COMPACT_ATOMS: atom_id res chain seq x y z
N MET A 1 -56.04 47.40 44.22
CA MET A 1 -56.41 46.92 45.56
C MET A 1 -56.14 45.42 45.55
N SER A 2 -54.97 45.05 46.05
CA SER A 2 -54.82 44.39 47.36
C SER A 2 -54.71 42.88 47.12
N ALA A 3 -53.52 42.31 47.19
CA ALA A 3 -52.82 41.88 48.42
C ALA A 3 -53.13 40.39 48.66
N THR A 4 -52.18 39.49 48.41
CA THR A 4 -51.13 38.96 49.31
C THR A 4 -51.61 37.70 50.03
N THR A 5 -50.67 36.76 50.21
CA THR A 5 -50.41 35.84 51.34
C THR A 5 -50.23 34.40 50.86
N ASP A 6 -49.32 33.57 51.34
CA ASP A 6 -48.02 33.71 52.04
C ASP A 6 -47.53 32.26 52.31
N THR A 7 -46.24 32.11 52.64
CA THR A 7 -45.63 31.01 53.46
C THR A 7 -45.35 29.63 52.79
N LYS A 8 -44.22 28.92 52.99
CA LYS A 8 -42.84 29.14 53.52
C LYS A 8 -42.06 27.79 53.50
N SER A 9 -40.75 27.85 53.18
CA SER A 9 -39.55 26.98 53.52
C SER A 9 -39.63 25.44 53.44
N ASP A 10 -38.60 24.68 53.04
CA ASP A 10 -37.19 24.65 53.52
C ASP A 10 -36.37 23.71 52.57
N SER A 11 -35.25 24.13 51.95
CA SER A 11 -33.83 23.76 52.25
C SER A 11 -33.38 22.40 51.63
N LEU A 12 -32.27 22.16 50.91
CA LEU A 12 -30.91 22.74 50.80
C LEU A 12 -30.26 22.53 49.40
N GLU A 13 -29.20 23.31 49.20
CA GLU A 13 -28.10 23.40 48.20
C GLU A 13 -27.67 22.09 47.47
N GLU A 14 -27.13 22.11 46.24
CA GLU A 14 -25.89 22.78 45.82
C GLU A 14 -25.86 22.99 44.28
N ARG A 15 -25.41 24.18 43.83
CA ARG A 15 -25.27 24.59 42.42
C ARG A 15 -23.94 25.29 42.24
N ALA A 16 -23.19 24.99 41.18
CA ALA A 16 -22.40 26.00 40.47
C ALA A 16 -22.07 25.60 39.03
N THR A 17 -22.44 26.48 38.11
CA THR A 17 -21.91 26.64 36.74
C THR A 17 -21.58 28.15 36.57
N PRO A 18 -21.07 28.65 35.42
CA PRO A 18 -19.69 29.13 35.24
C PRO A 18 -19.59 30.65 34.97
N ALA A 19 -18.38 31.23 34.93
CA ALA A 19 -18.10 32.51 34.26
C ALA A 19 -16.60 32.80 34.07
N GLU A 20 -16.24 33.23 32.86
CA GLU A 20 -15.09 34.09 32.47
C GLU A 20 -15.57 35.57 32.38
N PRO A 21 -14.76 36.59 32.00
CA PRO A 21 -13.34 36.91 32.25
C PRO A 21 -13.12 38.41 32.65
N LYS A 22 -11.89 38.84 33.03
CA LYS A 22 -11.20 40.10 32.57
C LYS A 22 -9.90 40.46 33.32
N VAL A 23 -8.87 40.72 32.49
CA VAL A 23 -7.79 41.75 32.48
C VAL A 23 -7.49 42.59 33.72
N GLY A 24 -6.18 42.71 34.04
CA GLY A 24 -5.57 43.79 34.82
C GLY A 24 -4.09 44.02 34.44
N GLU A 25 -3.78 45.23 33.97
CA GLU A 25 -2.46 45.84 33.77
C GLU A 25 -1.78 46.23 35.10
N GLN A 26 -0.44 46.28 35.13
CA GLN A 26 0.28 47.36 35.82
C GLN A 26 1.73 47.56 35.30
N GLU A 27 2.18 48.79 35.42
CA GLU A 27 3.11 49.56 34.60
C GLU A 27 4.46 49.85 35.30
N SER A 28 5.40 50.48 34.56
CA SER A 28 6.52 51.39 34.93
C SER A 28 7.94 50.82 34.70
N THR A 29 8.95 51.52 34.15
CA THR A 29 9.11 52.91 33.60
C THR A 29 10.46 53.05 32.85
N ALA A 30 10.49 53.93 31.84
CA ALA A 30 11.56 54.85 31.34
C ALA A 30 12.86 54.33 30.64
N THR A 31 13.05 54.56 29.32
CA THR A 31 13.84 55.62 28.58
C THR A 31 15.37 55.39 28.61
N GLU A 32 16.21 55.39 27.55
CA GLU A 32 16.45 56.32 26.43
C GLU A 32 17.40 55.69 25.35
N ALA A 33 17.57 56.33 24.19
CA ALA A 33 18.10 55.85 22.90
C ALA A 33 19.63 55.76 22.70
N SER A 34 20.08 54.93 21.74
CA SER A 34 21.16 55.24 20.74
C SER A 34 21.35 54.12 19.69
N LYS A 35 21.65 54.49 18.43
CA LYS A 35 22.14 53.63 17.31
C LYS A 35 23.66 53.87 17.11
N PRO A 36 24.35 53.23 16.13
CA PRO A 36 24.57 51.80 15.85
C PRO A 36 26.09 51.48 15.70
N SER A 37 26.50 50.20 15.65
CA SER A 37 27.82 49.80 15.10
C SER A 37 27.84 48.38 14.53
N THR A 38 28.37 48.31 13.30
CA THR A 38 28.64 47.18 12.40
C THR A 38 29.92 46.42 12.77
N ILE A 39 30.02 45.10 12.47
CA ILE A 39 31.13 44.42 11.74
C ILE A 39 31.02 42.87 11.79
N THR A 40 31.67 42.22 10.80
CA THR A 40 31.97 40.76 10.63
C THR A 40 30.91 40.01 9.78
N GLU A 41 31.19 39.38 8.63
CA GLU A 41 32.46 39.06 7.97
C GLU A 41 32.27 38.75 6.47
N MET A 42 33.39 38.90 5.78
CA MET A 42 33.61 38.88 4.34
C MET A 42 33.89 37.45 3.85
N ALA A 43 33.18 37.03 2.80
CA ALA A 43 33.45 35.80 2.07
C ALA A 43 34.57 36.02 1.04
N SER A 44 35.57 35.12 1.02
CA SER A 44 36.41 34.91 -0.16
C SER A 44 36.90 33.47 -0.28
N SER A 45 36.63 32.89 -1.46
CA SER A 45 37.57 32.12 -2.30
C SER A 45 38.23 30.83 -1.75
N ALA A 46 37.98 29.70 -2.41
CA ALA A 46 38.91 29.13 -3.40
C ALA A 46 38.48 27.72 -3.85
N ALA A 47 38.72 27.43 -5.13
CA ALA A 47 38.45 26.16 -5.79
C ALA A 47 39.65 25.20 -5.79
N SER A 48 39.34 23.91 -6.00
CA SER A 48 40.14 22.80 -6.57
C SER A 48 41.30 22.17 -5.77
N THR A 49 41.25 20.85 -5.52
CA THR A 49 41.94 19.76 -6.29
C THR A 49 41.87 18.37 -5.59
N ALA A 50 41.54 17.32 -6.37
CA ALA A 50 41.81 15.85 -6.30
C ALA A 50 41.87 15.10 -4.94
N THR A 51 41.30 13.88 -4.76
CA THR A 51 41.73 12.61 -5.41
C THR A 51 40.71 11.48 -5.14
N ALA A 52 40.66 10.51 -6.06
CA ALA A 52 39.78 9.36 -6.14
C ALA A 52 39.84 8.35 -4.97
N ALA A 53 38.68 7.72 -4.69
CA ALA A 53 38.57 6.32 -4.31
C ALA A 53 37.19 5.79 -4.74
N ALA A 54 37.18 4.88 -5.71
CA ALA A 54 36.01 4.11 -6.12
C ALA A 54 36.05 2.72 -5.46
N ALA A 55 34.89 2.20 -5.04
CA ALA A 55 34.39 0.84 -5.30
C ALA A 55 33.61 0.21 -4.12
N GLY A 56 32.45 -0.38 -4.47
CA GLY A 56 31.73 -1.41 -3.70
C GLY A 56 30.70 -0.85 -2.72
N VAL A 57 29.41 -1.19 -2.73
CA VAL A 57 28.70 -2.36 -3.27
C VAL A 57 27.28 -1.89 -3.63
N LYS A 58 26.82 -2.22 -4.84
CA LYS A 58 25.42 -2.11 -5.24
C LYS A 58 24.96 -3.44 -5.83
N ASP A 59 23.76 -3.81 -5.41
CA ASP A 59 22.73 -4.50 -6.17
C ASP A 59 23.01 -5.94 -6.61
N ASN A 60 22.54 -6.91 -5.81
CA ASN A 60 22.24 -8.25 -6.32
C ASN A 60 21.21 -9.01 -5.45
N VAL A 61 19.92 -8.65 -5.53
CA VAL A 61 18.84 -9.44 -4.88
C VAL A 61 17.66 -9.78 -5.81
N PHE A 62 17.59 -9.31 -7.07
CA PHE A 62 16.42 -9.57 -7.94
C PHE A 62 16.63 -10.55 -9.12
N SER A 63 17.80 -11.19 -9.25
CA SER A 63 18.09 -12.10 -10.38
C SER A 63 17.52 -13.52 -10.25
N MET A 64 16.84 -13.90 -9.17
CA MET A 64 16.49 -15.32 -8.93
C MET A 64 15.10 -15.76 -9.43
N PHE A 65 14.30 -14.90 -10.09
CA PHE A 65 12.91 -15.21 -10.46
C PHE A 65 12.64 -15.35 -11.98
N GLY A 66 13.67 -15.57 -12.81
CA GLY A 66 13.53 -15.53 -14.27
C GLY A 66 14.12 -16.73 -15.00
N GLY A 67 13.30 -17.75 -15.25
CA GLY A 67 13.29 -18.57 -16.48
C GLY A 67 14.60 -19.22 -16.94
N GLY A 68 14.69 -20.54 -16.77
CA GLY A 68 15.76 -21.35 -17.36
C GLY A 68 15.76 -21.39 -18.89
N ALA A 69 16.98 -21.37 -19.44
CA ALA A 69 17.43 -21.89 -20.74
C ALA A 69 18.98 -21.75 -20.72
N LYS A 70 19.85 -22.56 -21.33
CA LYS A 70 19.76 -23.71 -22.23
C LYS A 70 21.15 -24.39 -22.13
N LYS A 71 21.19 -25.73 -22.21
CA LYS A 71 22.41 -26.57 -22.15
C LYS A 71 23.08 -26.63 -23.53
N GLU A 72 24.40 -26.42 -23.60
CA GLU A 72 25.25 -26.81 -24.74
C GLU A 72 26.30 -27.84 -24.30
N LYS A 73 26.64 -28.76 -25.21
CA LYS A 73 27.39 -30.01 -25.01
C LYS A 73 28.83 -29.85 -25.52
N LYS A 74 29.85 -30.34 -24.79
CA LYS A 74 31.16 -30.72 -25.33
C LYS A 74 31.80 -31.84 -24.49
N GLU A 75 32.49 -32.76 -25.16
CA GLU A 75 32.94 -34.11 -24.75
C GLU A 75 34.40 -34.15 -24.18
N ASP A 76 34.73 -35.27 -23.51
CA ASP A 76 35.80 -35.57 -22.51
C ASP A 76 37.28 -35.70 -23.01
N PRO A 77 38.29 -36.03 -22.15
CA PRO A 77 38.53 -37.43 -21.70
C PRO A 77 39.04 -37.70 -20.25
N ALA A 78 38.60 -38.87 -19.72
CA ALA A 78 39.21 -39.93 -18.86
C ALA A 78 40.20 -39.66 -17.69
N ASP A 79 39.87 -40.12 -16.46
CA ASP A 79 40.37 -41.37 -15.80
C ASP A 79 39.72 -41.60 -14.39
N ASP A 80 39.51 -42.88 -14.04
CA ASP A 80 38.75 -43.59 -12.93
C ASP A 80 39.30 -43.41 -11.46
N PRO A 81 38.73 -44.01 -10.35
CA PRO A 81 37.50 -44.81 -10.15
C PRO A 81 36.68 -44.61 -8.84
N GLU A 82 35.56 -45.37 -8.79
CA GLU A 82 34.73 -45.84 -7.64
C GLU A 82 33.81 -44.85 -6.88
N GLU A 83 32.49 -45.04 -7.03
CA GLU A 83 31.61 -45.57 -5.98
C GLU A 83 30.21 -45.86 -6.56
N ALA A 84 29.62 -46.98 -6.14
CA ALA A 84 28.49 -47.63 -6.76
C ALA A 84 27.13 -47.18 -6.20
N SER A 85 26.12 -46.94 -7.05
CA SER A 85 24.71 -47.21 -6.72
C SER A 85 23.84 -47.16 -7.98
N GLY A 86 23.14 -48.25 -8.26
CA GLY A 86 22.54 -48.56 -9.56
C GLY A 86 21.10 -48.08 -9.78
N SER A 87 20.77 -47.92 -11.06
CA SER A 87 19.43 -48.21 -11.58
C SER A 87 19.47 -48.32 -13.11
N SER A 88 19.48 -49.55 -13.60
CA SER A 88 19.19 -49.84 -15.02
C SER A 88 17.74 -50.28 -15.15
N LYS A 89 17.01 -49.56 -16.01
CA LYS A 89 15.71 -49.94 -16.56
C LYS A 89 15.83 -51.26 -17.31
N ALA A 90 15.03 -52.25 -16.93
CA ALA A 90 14.64 -53.36 -17.80
C ALA A 90 13.10 -53.50 -17.74
N LYS A 91 12.45 -53.37 -18.89
CA LYS A 91 11.04 -53.74 -19.11
C LYS A 91 10.93 -55.26 -19.23
N LYS A 92 9.95 -55.88 -18.57
CA LYS A 92 9.06 -56.88 -19.20
C LYS A 92 7.80 -57.12 -18.38
N ASP A 93 6.69 -57.24 -19.10
CA ASP A 93 5.32 -57.51 -18.66
C ASP A 93 5.15 -58.79 -17.81
N ALA A 94 4.30 -58.70 -16.77
CA ALA A 94 3.37 -59.74 -16.33
C ALA A 94 2.39 -59.17 -15.28
N GLU A 95 1.11 -59.26 -15.63
CA GLU A 95 -0.09 -59.45 -14.80
C GLU A 95 -0.18 -58.93 -13.35
N ALA A 96 -1.21 -58.10 -13.16
CA ALA A 96 -2.15 -58.06 -12.03
C ALA A 96 -1.61 -58.47 -10.65
N ASP A 97 -1.27 -57.47 -9.84
CA ASP A 97 -1.26 -57.59 -8.39
C ASP A 97 -1.62 -56.22 -7.78
N ASP A 98 -2.87 -56.14 -7.34
CA ASP A 98 -3.33 -55.45 -6.14
C ASP A 98 -2.89 -53.98 -5.93
N ASP A 99 -3.59 -53.07 -6.61
CA ASP A 99 -3.69 -51.66 -6.19
C ASP A 99 -4.71 -51.56 -5.05
N ASP A 100 -4.42 -52.19 -3.91
CA ASP A 100 -5.17 -51.99 -2.67
C ASP A 100 -4.65 -50.70 -2.03
N ALA A 101 -4.92 -49.58 -2.70
CA ALA A 101 -4.83 -48.26 -2.13
C ALA A 101 -5.88 -48.18 -1.03
N VAL A 102 -5.49 -48.57 0.20
CA VAL A 102 -6.33 -48.53 1.40
C VAL A 102 -7.07 -47.20 1.41
N GLU A 103 -8.37 -47.24 1.11
CA GLU A 103 -9.21 -46.05 1.09
C GLU A 103 -9.09 -45.39 2.46
N SER A 104 -8.60 -44.15 2.48
CA SER A 104 -8.54 -43.38 3.70
C SER A 104 -9.95 -43.34 4.31
N PRO A 105 -10.13 -43.64 5.61
CA PRO A 105 -11.45 -43.70 6.20
C PRO A 105 -12.17 -42.37 5.98
N ASP A 106 -13.40 -42.41 5.47
CA ASP A 106 -14.24 -41.24 5.30
C ASP A 106 -14.65 -40.71 6.68
N VAL A 107 -13.86 -39.80 7.23
CA VAL A 107 -14.09 -39.21 8.54
C VAL A 107 -15.13 -38.10 8.42
N HIS A 108 -16.37 -38.40 8.84
CA HIS A 108 -17.44 -37.43 8.96
C HIS A 108 -17.28 -36.56 10.23
N PHE A 109 -17.49 -35.25 10.10
CA PHE A 109 -17.47 -34.30 11.22
C PHE A 109 -18.82 -33.59 11.34
N GLU A 110 -19.41 -33.58 12.53
CA GLU A 110 -20.58 -32.75 12.82
C GLU A 110 -20.19 -31.26 12.93
N PRO A 111 -20.87 -30.34 12.22
CA PRO A 111 -20.57 -28.90 12.29
C PRO A 111 -20.84 -28.32 13.69
N VAL A 112 -19.84 -27.68 14.28
CA VAL A 112 -19.99 -26.98 15.58
C VAL A 112 -20.86 -25.72 15.45
N VAL A 113 -20.87 -25.09 14.28
CA VAL A 113 -21.62 -23.85 14.01
C VAL A 113 -22.43 -24.02 12.73
N HIS A 114 -23.74 -23.78 12.83
CA HIS A 114 -24.66 -23.81 11.71
C HIS A 114 -24.99 -22.37 11.29
N LEU A 115 -24.47 -21.93 10.14
CA LEU A 115 -24.84 -20.65 9.54
C LEU A 115 -26.19 -20.81 8.82
N THR A 116 -27.28 -20.63 9.55
CA THR A 116 -28.65 -20.84 9.05
C THR A 116 -29.15 -19.73 8.13
N GLU A 117 -28.66 -18.51 8.31
CA GLU A 117 -29.07 -17.35 7.54
C GLU A 117 -28.03 -17.02 6.46
N LYS A 118 -28.49 -16.95 5.21
CA LYS A 118 -27.68 -16.44 4.11
C LYS A 118 -27.55 -14.93 4.27
N VAL A 119 -26.36 -14.46 4.67
CA VAL A 119 -26.05 -13.04 4.74
C VAL A 119 -25.93 -12.48 3.33
N ASP A 120 -26.69 -11.44 3.01
CA ASP A 120 -26.51 -10.67 1.78
C ASP A 120 -25.25 -9.81 1.90
N THR A 121 -24.24 -10.11 1.10
CA THR A 121 -22.95 -9.41 1.11
C THR A 121 -22.92 -8.33 0.05
N LYS A 122 -22.89 -7.07 0.47
CA LYS A 122 -22.69 -5.91 -0.41
C LYS A 122 -21.20 -5.66 -0.63
N THR A 123 -20.84 -5.19 -1.83
CA THR A 123 -19.45 -4.85 -2.14
C THR A 123 -19.10 -3.43 -1.71
N ASN A 124 -20.11 -2.56 -1.54
CA ASN A 124 -19.99 -1.12 -1.34
C ASN A 124 -19.32 -0.43 -2.53
N GLU A 125 -19.61 -0.91 -3.73
CA GLU A 125 -19.13 -0.41 -5.02
C GLU A 125 -20.31 -0.15 -6.00
N GLU A 126 -21.56 -0.29 -5.54
CA GLU A 126 -22.78 -0.27 -6.36
C GLU A 126 -23.11 1.13 -6.92
N LEU A 127 -22.65 2.18 -6.21
CA LEU A 127 -22.77 3.59 -6.61
C LEU A 127 -21.59 4.07 -7.45
N GLU A 128 -20.74 3.17 -7.92
CA GLU A 128 -19.56 3.53 -8.70
C GLU A 128 -19.61 2.94 -10.11
N GLU A 129 -19.01 3.66 -11.05
CA GLU A 129 -18.76 3.22 -12.42
C GLU A 129 -17.31 2.80 -12.57
N GLN A 130 -17.08 1.61 -13.13
CA GLN A 130 -15.73 1.14 -13.42
C GLN A 130 -15.22 1.76 -14.73
N THR A 131 -14.38 2.77 -14.61
CA THR A 131 -13.78 3.48 -15.76
C THR A 131 -12.53 2.77 -16.30
N PHE A 132 -11.93 1.90 -15.50
CA PHE A 132 -10.77 1.10 -15.88
C PHE A 132 -10.76 -0.23 -15.13
N LYS A 133 -10.30 -1.30 -15.80
CA LYS A 133 -10.07 -2.61 -15.21
C LYS A 133 -8.92 -3.33 -15.93
N MET A 134 -7.96 -3.84 -15.17
CA MET A 134 -6.90 -4.66 -15.74
C MET A 134 -6.24 -5.59 -14.72
N ARG A 135 -5.79 -6.76 -15.18
CA ARG A 135 -4.97 -7.68 -14.40
C ARG A 135 -3.62 -7.06 -14.04
N ALA A 136 -3.24 -7.13 -12.77
CA ALA A 136 -1.95 -6.63 -12.27
C ALA A 136 -1.45 -7.42 -11.05
N LYS A 137 -0.17 -7.18 -10.71
CA LYS A 137 0.42 -7.56 -9.43
C LYS A 137 0.86 -6.30 -8.68
N LEU A 138 0.43 -6.16 -7.44
CA LEU A 138 0.71 -5.04 -6.55
C LEU A 138 1.73 -5.44 -5.49
N PHE A 139 2.66 -4.53 -5.20
CA PHE A 139 3.67 -4.62 -4.17
C PHE A 139 3.57 -3.42 -3.24
N LYS A 140 3.95 -3.60 -1.98
CA LYS A 140 4.23 -2.51 -1.05
C LYS A 140 5.71 -2.47 -0.72
N PHE A 141 6.25 -1.27 -0.56
CA PHE A 141 7.61 -1.11 -0.05
C PHE A 141 7.59 -1.21 1.47
N ASP A 142 8.30 -2.19 2.02
CA ASP A 142 8.51 -2.29 3.45
C ASP A 142 9.70 -1.42 3.88
N ARG A 143 9.44 -0.44 4.74
CA ARG A 143 10.45 0.55 5.14
C ARG A 143 11.48 -0.03 6.10
N GLU A 144 11.10 -1.03 6.90
CA GLU A 144 11.98 -1.68 7.86
C GLU A 144 13.02 -2.56 7.16
N SER A 145 12.57 -3.49 6.32
CA SER A 145 13.47 -4.37 5.56
C SER A 145 14.01 -3.75 4.27
N ARG A 146 13.52 -2.57 3.88
CA ARG A 146 13.89 -1.84 2.65
C ARG A 146 13.70 -2.68 1.38
N GLU A 147 12.62 -3.43 1.31
CA GLU A 147 12.35 -4.34 0.20
C GLU A 147 10.91 -4.23 -0.32
N TRP A 148 10.69 -4.70 -1.54
CA TRP A 148 9.36 -4.82 -2.12
C TRP A 148 8.71 -6.15 -1.71
N LYS A 149 7.58 -6.08 -1.01
CA LYS A 149 6.76 -7.25 -0.64
C LYS A 149 5.54 -7.34 -1.53
N GLU A 150 5.22 -8.53 -2.03
CA GLU A 150 3.98 -8.75 -2.77
C GLU A 150 2.78 -8.45 -1.85
N ARG A 151 1.91 -7.55 -2.30
CA ARG A 151 0.70 -7.16 -1.57
C ARG A 151 -0.51 -7.90 -2.09
N GLY A 152 -0.61 -8.13 -3.41
CA GLY A 152 -1.70 -8.89 -4.01
C GLY A 152 -1.60 -9.02 -5.52
N THR A 153 -2.25 -10.05 -6.07
CA THR A 153 -2.44 -10.27 -7.51
C THR A 153 -3.92 -10.34 -7.81
N GLY A 154 -4.40 -9.62 -8.83
CA GLY A 154 -5.82 -9.47 -9.13
C GLY A 154 -6.11 -8.41 -10.18
N ASP A 155 -7.37 -8.00 -10.27
CA ASP A 155 -7.80 -6.90 -11.14
C ASP A 155 -7.71 -5.57 -10.38
N VAL A 156 -6.88 -4.64 -10.87
CA VAL A 156 -6.92 -3.23 -10.45
C VAL A 156 -8.06 -2.53 -11.19
N ARG A 157 -8.85 -1.75 -10.46
CA ARG A 157 -9.98 -0.98 -10.99
C ARG A 157 -9.89 0.47 -10.57
N LEU A 158 -10.28 1.36 -11.48
CA LEU A 158 -10.59 2.76 -11.15
C LEU A 158 -12.11 2.89 -11.12
N LEU A 159 -12.64 3.27 -9.97
CA LEU A 159 -14.07 3.35 -9.69
C LEU A 159 -14.45 4.81 -9.46
N LYS A 160 -15.31 5.34 -10.32
CA LYS A 160 -15.81 6.72 -10.27
C LYS A 160 -17.18 6.75 -9.61
N HIS A 161 -17.32 7.47 -8.50
CA HIS A 161 -18.59 7.58 -7.82
C HIS A 161 -19.61 8.36 -8.66
N LYS A 162 -20.85 7.85 -8.76
CA LYS A 162 -21.90 8.43 -9.61
C LYS A 162 -22.36 9.80 -9.12
N ASP A 163 -22.44 10.00 -7.80
CA ASP A 163 -22.95 11.25 -7.23
C ASP A 163 -21.89 12.37 -7.14
N ASN A 164 -20.73 12.10 -6.54
CA ASN A 164 -19.70 13.12 -6.32
C ASN A 164 -18.60 13.15 -7.41
N GLY A 165 -18.61 12.20 -8.36
CA GLY A 165 -17.63 12.13 -9.45
C GLY A 165 -16.20 11.74 -9.06
N LYS A 166 -15.88 11.57 -7.77
CA LYS A 166 -14.54 11.25 -7.30
C LYS A 166 -14.18 9.81 -7.67
N THR A 167 -12.96 9.63 -8.18
CA THR A 167 -12.43 8.33 -8.60
C THR A 167 -11.46 7.77 -7.55
N ARG A 168 -11.65 6.50 -7.16
CA ARG A 168 -10.72 5.74 -6.31
C ARG A 168 -10.14 4.54 -7.04
N LEU A 169 -8.97 4.11 -6.60
CA LEU A 169 -8.34 2.85 -7.00
C LEU A 169 -8.74 1.76 -6.02
N VAL A 170 -9.28 0.65 -6.53
CA VAL A 170 -9.60 -0.55 -5.75
C VAL A 170 -8.98 -1.77 -6.42
N MET A 171 -8.29 -2.60 -5.63
CA MET A 171 -7.76 -3.88 -6.09
C MET A 171 -8.06 -4.98 -5.07
N ARG A 172 -8.51 -6.15 -5.56
CA ARG A 172 -8.80 -7.32 -4.73
C ARG A 172 -7.93 -8.49 -5.16
N ARG A 173 -7.50 -9.31 -4.20
CA ARG A 173 -6.72 -10.52 -4.44
C ARG A 173 -7.59 -11.60 -5.08
N ASP A 174 -7.02 -12.35 -6.01
CA ASP A 174 -7.66 -13.54 -6.56
C ASP A 174 -8.07 -14.53 -5.45
N LYS A 175 -9.16 -15.26 -5.70
CA LYS A 175 -9.73 -16.31 -4.83
C LYS A 175 -10.29 -15.81 -3.50
N THR A 176 -9.48 -15.08 -2.72
CA THR A 176 -9.86 -14.57 -1.39
C THR A 176 -10.74 -13.32 -1.44
N LEU A 177 -10.71 -12.57 -2.56
CA LEU A 177 -11.45 -11.32 -2.77
C LEU A 177 -11.14 -10.21 -1.73
N LYS A 178 -10.12 -10.42 -0.88
CA LYS A 178 -9.63 -9.43 0.08
C LYS A 178 -9.09 -8.23 -0.67
N VAL A 179 -9.47 -7.04 -0.22
CA VAL A 179 -8.94 -5.78 -0.74
C VAL A 179 -7.44 -5.71 -0.42
N CYS A 180 -6.64 -5.27 -1.39
CA CYS A 180 -5.20 -5.06 -1.24
C CYS A 180 -4.74 -3.66 -1.68
N ALA A 181 -5.65 -2.84 -2.19
CA ALA A 181 -5.50 -1.39 -2.33
C ALA A 181 -6.88 -0.76 -2.35
N ASN A 182 -7.04 0.37 -1.65
CA ASN A 182 -8.25 1.18 -1.62
C ASN A 182 -7.87 2.60 -1.21
N HIS A 183 -7.77 3.51 -2.17
CA HIS A 183 -7.46 4.92 -1.94
C HIS A 183 -7.99 5.78 -3.09
N TYR A 184 -8.31 7.04 -2.79
CA TYR A 184 -8.64 8.02 -3.84
C TYR A 184 -7.42 8.31 -4.73
N VAL A 185 -7.67 8.58 -6.02
CA VAL A 185 -6.65 9.12 -6.92
C VAL A 185 -6.58 10.62 -6.67
N VAL A 186 -5.51 11.12 -6.03
CA VAL A 186 -5.42 12.53 -5.62
C VAL A 186 -4.41 13.31 -6.48
N PRO A 187 -4.55 14.65 -6.60
CA PRO A 187 -3.74 15.46 -7.52
C PRO A 187 -2.23 15.43 -7.27
N ASP A 188 -1.81 15.16 -6.04
CA ASP A 188 -0.42 15.10 -5.59
C ASP A 188 0.27 13.74 -5.83
N MET A 189 -0.47 12.72 -6.29
CA MET A 189 0.12 11.42 -6.64
C MET A 189 0.98 11.50 -7.90
N GLU A 190 2.18 10.94 -7.85
CA GLU A 190 3.07 10.85 -9.02
C GLU A 190 3.36 9.39 -9.40
N LEU A 191 3.00 8.99 -10.62
CA LEU A 191 3.39 7.70 -11.18
C LEU A 191 4.83 7.77 -11.72
N SER A 192 5.77 7.26 -10.94
CA SER A 192 7.18 7.13 -11.32
C SER A 192 7.47 5.78 -11.98
N PRO A 193 8.30 5.70 -13.04
CA PRO A 193 8.73 4.43 -13.60
C PRO A 193 9.59 3.67 -12.58
N ASN A 194 9.42 2.35 -12.52
CA ASN A 194 10.31 1.52 -11.68
C ASN A 194 11.62 1.20 -12.42
N VAL A 195 12.76 1.35 -11.74
CA VAL A 195 14.07 1.05 -12.34
C VAL A 195 14.13 -0.40 -12.82
N GLY A 196 14.55 -0.60 -14.07
CA GLY A 196 14.67 -1.93 -14.68
C GLY A 196 13.34 -2.58 -15.11
N SER A 197 12.23 -1.84 -15.15
CA SER A 197 10.95 -2.34 -15.63
C SER A 197 10.22 -1.31 -16.50
N ASP A 198 9.88 -1.69 -17.73
CA ASP A 198 9.03 -0.93 -18.68
C ASP A 198 7.52 -1.11 -18.45
N ARG A 199 7.15 -2.02 -17.55
CA ARG A 199 5.78 -2.45 -17.27
C ARG A 199 5.33 -2.27 -15.82
N SER A 200 5.99 -1.38 -15.07
CA SER A 200 5.67 -1.11 -13.67
C SER A 200 5.69 0.38 -13.34
N TRP A 201 4.78 0.80 -12.46
CA TRP A 201 4.70 2.16 -11.92
C TRP A 201 4.77 2.14 -10.40
N VAL A 202 5.33 3.19 -9.81
CA VAL A 202 5.47 3.41 -8.36
C VAL A 202 4.79 4.71 -7.98
N TRP A 203 4.07 4.74 -6.87
CA TRP A 203 3.49 5.96 -6.29
C TRP A 203 3.35 5.86 -4.78
N ASN A 204 3.06 7.00 -4.14
CA ASN A 204 2.70 7.06 -2.73
C ASN A 204 1.20 7.32 -2.59
N ALA A 205 0.52 6.52 -1.79
CA ALA A 205 -0.84 6.76 -1.34
C ALA A 205 -0.79 7.18 0.13
N ALA A 206 -1.20 8.40 0.45
CA ALA A 206 -1.14 8.92 1.81
C ALA A 206 -2.16 8.27 2.77
N ALA A 207 -3.28 7.79 2.24
CA ALA A 207 -4.41 7.25 2.99
C ALA A 207 -5.01 6.02 2.28
N ASP A 208 -4.27 4.91 2.26
CA ASP A 208 -4.80 3.62 1.80
C ASP A 208 -5.51 2.91 2.95
N VAL A 209 -6.77 2.54 2.74
CA VAL A 209 -7.66 1.94 3.76
C VAL A 209 -7.89 0.44 3.54
N SER A 210 -7.02 -0.23 2.80
CA SER A 210 -7.26 -1.65 2.44
C SER A 210 -7.09 -2.64 3.60
N GLU A 211 -6.43 -2.24 4.68
CA GLU A 211 -6.21 -3.06 5.89
C GLU A 211 -6.95 -2.49 7.12
N GLY A 212 -7.87 -1.53 6.93
CA GLY A 212 -8.64 -0.90 8.01
C GLY A 212 -8.49 0.62 8.01
N GLU A 213 -7.78 1.14 9.00
CA GLU A 213 -7.52 2.58 9.14
C GLU A 213 -6.67 3.14 7.98
N PRO A 214 -6.75 4.46 7.69
CA PRO A 214 -5.93 5.07 6.65
C PRO A 214 -4.43 5.00 6.97
N GLU A 215 -3.66 4.38 6.08
CA GLU A 215 -2.21 4.27 6.21
C GLU A 215 -1.46 4.80 4.99
N PRO A 216 -0.31 5.48 5.18
CA PRO A 216 0.55 5.85 4.07
C PRO A 216 1.28 4.63 3.51
N GLN A 217 1.13 4.38 2.21
CA GLN A 217 1.73 3.24 1.52
C GLN A 217 2.53 3.71 0.30
N THR A 218 3.75 3.21 0.15
CA THR A 218 4.51 3.32 -1.10
C THR A 218 4.25 2.05 -1.91
N LEU A 219 3.55 2.19 -3.03
CA LEU A 219 3.03 1.09 -3.82
C LEU A 219 3.75 0.99 -5.16
N ALA A 220 3.95 -0.24 -5.63
CA ALA A 220 4.36 -0.52 -7.00
C ALA A 220 3.39 -1.49 -7.65
N ILE A 221 2.99 -1.21 -8.87
CA ILE A 221 2.10 -2.08 -9.66
C ILE A 221 2.80 -2.53 -10.93
N ARG A 222 2.69 -3.81 -11.24
CA ARG A 222 3.27 -4.44 -12.44
C ARG A 222 2.18 -5.04 -13.30
N PHE A 223 2.28 -4.80 -14.60
CA PHE A 223 1.37 -5.33 -15.63
C PHE A 223 2.06 -6.40 -16.47
N ALA A 224 1.28 -7.07 -17.32
CA ALA A 224 1.78 -8.12 -18.21
C ALA A 224 2.86 -7.61 -19.18
N ASN A 225 2.64 -6.43 -19.76
CA ASN A 225 3.50 -5.79 -20.76
C ASN A 225 3.48 -4.26 -20.61
N SER A 226 4.32 -3.57 -21.39
CA SER A 226 4.43 -2.11 -21.34
C SER A 226 3.18 -1.39 -21.85
N GLU A 227 2.49 -1.92 -22.87
CA GLU A 227 1.23 -1.35 -23.38
C GLU A 227 0.16 -1.27 -22.29
N ASN A 228 -0.03 -2.35 -21.53
CA ASN A 228 -0.93 -2.40 -20.39
C ASN A 228 -0.50 -1.38 -19.32
N ALA A 229 0.79 -1.33 -18.97
CA ALA A 229 1.27 -0.35 -18.00
C ALA A 229 0.98 1.09 -18.44
N ASN A 230 1.16 1.41 -19.72
CA ASN A 230 0.86 2.73 -20.25
C ASN A 230 -0.64 3.01 -20.29
N ALA A 231 -1.49 2.03 -20.62
CA ALA A 231 -2.95 2.17 -20.55
C ALA A 231 -3.42 2.50 -19.13
N PHE A 232 -2.85 1.84 -18.11
CA PHE A 232 -3.12 2.18 -16.71
C PHE A 232 -2.68 3.61 -16.38
N LYS A 233 -1.46 3.99 -16.76
CA LYS A 233 -0.95 5.35 -16.52
C LYS A 233 -1.87 6.41 -17.12
N GLN A 234 -2.33 6.23 -18.36
CA GLN A 234 -3.25 7.18 -18.99
C GLN A 234 -4.59 7.26 -18.24
N ALA A 235 -5.19 6.12 -17.87
CA ALA A 235 -6.43 6.11 -17.10
C ALA A 235 -6.28 6.74 -15.70
N PHE A 236 -5.16 6.48 -15.03
CA PHE A 236 -4.84 7.04 -13.72
C PHE A 236 -4.66 8.56 -13.77
N LEU A 237 -3.89 9.08 -14.73
CA LEU A 237 -3.69 10.51 -14.91
C LEU A 237 -4.98 11.23 -15.31
N LYS A 238 -5.83 10.59 -16.14
CA LYS A 238 -7.17 11.12 -16.45
C LYS A 238 -8.03 11.22 -15.18
N ALA A 239 -8.07 10.17 -14.37
CA ALA A 239 -8.80 10.18 -13.10
C ALA A 239 -8.26 11.24 -12.11
N GLN A 240 -6.94 11.43 -12.08
CA GLN A 240 -6.28 12.46 -11.28
C GLN A 240 -6.72 13.86 -11.69
N GLN A 241 -6.69 14.18 -12.98
CA GLN A 241 -7.13 15.48 -13.51
C GLN A 241 -8.62 15.73 -13.24
N GLU A 242 -9.46 14.71 -13.43
CA GLU A 242 -10.90 14.81 -13.11
C GLU A 242 -11.12 15.07 -11.62
N ASN A 243 -10.41 14.37 -10.73
CA ASN A 243 -10.52 14.59 -9.29
C ASN A 243 -9.96 15.96 -8.85
N GLU A 244 -8.88 16.45 -9.47
CA GLU A 244 -8.34 17.79 -9.22
C GLU A 244 -9.38 18.87 -9.55
N ALA A 245 -10.08 18.74 -10.68
CA ALA A 245 -11.12 19.67 -11.09
C ALA A 245 -12.27 19.73 -10.06
N LEU A 246 -12.59 18.61 -9.41
CA LEU A 246 -13.62 18.53 -8.37
C LEU A 246 -13.15 19.14 -7.05
N SER A 247 -11.88 18.97 -6.66
CA SER A 247 -11.34 19.53 -5.41
C SER A 247 -11.28 21.07 -5.38
N LYS A 248 -11.41 21.73 -6.54
CA LYS A 248 -11.45 23.20 -6.65
C LYS A 248 -12.86 23.77 -6.52
N GLN A 249 -13.88 22.90 -6.49
CA GLN A 249 -15.29 23.27 -6.36
C GLN A 249 -15.83 23.10 -4.93
N ASP A 250 -15.10 22.37 -4.10
CA ASP A 250 -15.32 22.21 -2.65
C ASP A 250 -14.72 23.42 -1.90
#